data_AF-A0A8S9U187-F1
#
_entry.id   AF-A0A8S9U187-F1
#
_cell.length_a   1.000
_cell.length_b   1.000
_cell.length_c   1.000
_cell.angle_alpha   90.00
_cell.angle_beta   90.00
_cell.angle_gamma   90.00
#
_symmetry.space_group_name_H-M   'P 1'
#
loop_
_entity.id
_entity.type
_entity.pdbx_description
1 polymer ?
#
loop_
_entity_poly.entity_id
_entity_poly.type
_entity_poly.pdbx_seq_one_letter_code
_entity_poly.pdbx_strand_id
1 'polypeptide(L)'
;MTHCAGLTQVQQQLTQTWSTLNYRIEYGGYLSNHLLHGVVALFDLGASEEKIEDFAESYSAKLEKEEPNHQDVTKPDIRAKLLQESKLTIESAHHLLGKRQNFDGLLALYAAEVQELGVDTAVKKHLHDLVGGLAGALLHSIIQLGYAYHIGGERLVAEGLTSMHYAYLSFDEPQQTNGKENIPFSRGEAMQLVRMLNGNELLLSEMHRKLQMKPLADLEIGGIQKRLSTLSGDPERGSSVAFNLIWDSINAFDLSKMNGVFALDVAFWLYMMIEHNDFVILHAVTSAWALQQVEHLLEPKDHARAWKVWLHVALSAFVTCKIKDVLTSDVCGQQQLEELVGLEPWRQIIAKTLGLAEEGLLERDLAHAYKLVQVAHSHAKIKDHGFLSAEERDFVARKSALKVISCEFGPLQLN
;
A
#
# COMPACT_ATOMS: atom_id res chain seq x y z
N MET A 1 25.25 -12.50 13.97
CA MET A 1 24.73 -12.48 15.36
C MET A 1 24.12 -11.13 15.71
N THR A 2 24.74 -9.99 15.38
CA THR A 2 24.19 -8.63 15.61
C THR A 2 22.87 -8.33 14.89
N HIS A 3 22.72 -8.72 13.61
CA HIS A 3 21.48 -8.48 12.85
C HIS A 3 20.26 -9.23 13.40
N CYS A 4 20.46 -10.40 14.01
CA CYS A 4 19.36 -11.20 14.57
C CYS A 4 18.90 -10.64 15.93
N ALA A 5 19.83 -10.13 16.73
CA ALA A 5 19.50 -9.45 17.99
C ALA A 5 18.71 -8.14 17.75
N GLY A 6 19.14 -7.33 16.77
CA GLY A 6 18.44 -6.08 16.42
C GLY A 6 17.04 -6.32 15.88
N LEU A 7 16.83 -7.38 15.07
CA LEU A 7 15.50 -7.78 14.59
C LEU A 7 14.55 -8.09 15.76
N THR A 8 14.99 -8.91 16.72
CA THR A 8 14.16 -9.27 17.88
C THR A 8 13.79 -8.05 18.74
N GLN A 9 14.70 -7.11 18.92
CA GLN A 9 14.44 -5.88 19.67
C GLN A 9 13.42 -4.98 18.96
N VAL A 10 13.58 -4.75 17.65
CA VAL A 10 12.64 -3.94 16.86
C VAL A 10 11.25 -4.58 16.86
N GLN A 11 11.16 -5.90 16.68
CA GLN A 11 9.88 -6.63 16.78
C GLN A 11 9.23 -6.49 18.17
N GLN A 12 10.03 -6.55 19.25
CA GLN A 12 9.51 -6.36 20.60
C GLN A 12 8.96 -4.94 20.80
N GLN A 13 9.67 -3.91 20.36
CA GLN A 13 9.19 -2.53 20.45
C GLN A 13 7.93 -2.32 19.60
N LEU A 14 7.92 -2.85 18.38
CA LEU A 14 6.75 -2.81 17.49
C LEU A 14 5.52 -3.49 18.07
N THR A 15 5.68 -4.51 18.91
CA THR A 15 4.54 -5.24 19.49
C THR A 15 4.09 -4.69 20.84
N GLN A 16 5.01 -4.16 21.65
CA GLN A 16 4.74 -3.73 23.03
C GLN A 16 4.52 -2.23 23.17
N THR A 17 5.21 -1.43 22.36
CA THR A 17 5.26 0.03 22.52
C THR A 17 4.62 0.73 21.34
N TRP A 18 4.89 0.28 20.11
CA TRP A 18 4.55 0.99 18.87
C TRP A 18 3.42 0.31 18.06
N SER A 19 2.63 -0.55 18.70
CA SER A 19 1.53 -1.31 18.09
C SER A 19 0.16 -0.66 18.29
N THR A 20 -0.89 -1.34 17.79
CA THR A 20 -2.27 -1.01 18.13
C THR A 20 -2.66 -1.30 19.58
N LEU A 21 -1.71 -1.70 20.43
CA LEU A 21 -1.92 -1.69 21.88
C LEU A 21 -2.07 -0.26 22.41
N ASN A 22 -1.23 0.65 21.90
CA ASN A 22 -1.05 1.99 22.45
C ASN A 22 -1.57 3.08 21.52
N TYR A 23 -1.72 2.79 20.22
CA TYR A 23 -2.12 3.78 19.21
C TYR A 23 -3.16 3.21 18.25
N ARG A 24 -4.12 4.00 17.83
CA ARG A 24 -5.11 3.55 16.85
C ARG A 24 -4.44 3.24 15.49
N ILE A 25 -5.01 2.30 14.74
CA ILE A 25 -4.56 1.97 13.37
C ILE A 25 -4.80 3.13 12.39
N GLU A 26 -5.83 3.93 12.65
CA GLU A 26 -6.17 5.17 11.97
C GLU A 26 -6.36 6.28 13.02
N TYR A 27 -5.95 7.51 12.70
CA TYR A 27 -6.10 8.71 13.53
C TYR A 27 -6.67 9.87 12.70
N GLY A 28 -7.20 10.90 13.34
CA GLY A 28 -7.90 11.99 12.66
C GLY A 28 -9.09 11.53 11.83
N GLY A 29 -9.69 10.39 12.20
CA GLY A 29 -10.82 9.75 11.52
C GLY A 29 -10.52 8.97 10.24
N TYR A 30 -9.37 9.18 9.58
CA TYR A 30 -9.07 8.54 8.29
C TYR A 30 -7.57 8.43 7.92
N LEU A 31 -6.67 9.03 8.71
CA LEU A 31 -5.23 8.99 8.43
C LEU A 31 -4.66 7.68 8.99
N SER A 32 -3.96 6.92 8.16
CA SER A 32 -3.38 5.66 8.61
C SER A 32 -2.12 5.88 9.44
N ASN A 33 -1.93 5.07 10.48
CA ASN A 33 -0.70 5.04 11.26
C ASN A 33 0.44 4.44 10.42
N HIS A 34 1.57 5.16 10.29
CA HIS A 34 2.74 4.72 9.51
C HIS A 34 3.89 4.21 10.38
N LEU A 35 3.71 4.14 11.70
CA LEU A 35 4.79 3.87 12.64
C LEU A 35 5.51 2.56 12.32
N LEU A 36 4.75 1.47 12.11
CA LEU A 36 5.28 0.18 11.65
C LEU A 36 6.12 0.33 10.38
N HIS A 37 5.55 0.95 9.35
CA HIS A 37 6.19 1.04 8.04
C HIS A 37 7.50 1.83 8.10
N GLY A 38 7.51 2.96 8.82
CA GLY A 38 8.69 3.81 8.95
C GLY A 38 9.80 3.14 9.74
N VAL A 39 9.46 2.48 10.87
CA VAL A 39 10.41 1.73 11.69
C VAL A 39 11.04 0.59 10.90
N VAL A 40 10.24 -0.23 10.21
CA VAL A 40 10.76 -1.34 9.41
C VAL A 40 11.60 -0.82 8.25
N ALA A 41 11.17 0.25 7.56
CA ALA A 41 11.95 0.83 6.49
C ALA A 41 13.32 1.37 6.96
N LEU A 42 13.38 2.04 8.11
CA LEU A 42 14.63 2.49 8.72
C LEU A 42 15.54 1.32 9.10
N PHE A 43 14.97 0.28 9.71
CA PHE A 43 15.69 -0.94 10.07
C PHE A 43 16.35 -1.60 8.84
N ASP A 44 15.59 -1.78 7.75
CA ASP A 44 16.07 -2.36 6.50
C ASP A 44 17.10 -1.50 5.77
N LEU A 45 17.06 -0.18 5.97
CA LEU A 45 18.05 0.76 5.47
C LEU A 45 19.33 0.79 6.33
N GLY A 46 19.34 0.08 7.47
CA GLY A 46 20.48 -0.02 8.37
C GLY A 46 20.63 1.18 9.31
N ALA A 47 19.53 1.83 9.67
CA ALA A 47 19.53 2.87 10.71
C ALA A 47 20.01 2.32 12.07
N SER A 48 20.58 3.19 12.91
CA SER A 48 20.87 2.85 14.31
C SER A 48 19.59 2.70 15.12
N GLU A 49 19.67 1.98 16.24
CA GLU A 49 18.56 1.86 17.21
C GLU A 49 18.08 3.24 17.66
N GLU A 50 19.00 4.15 18.00
CA GLU A 50 18.72 5.55 18.36
C GLU A 50 17.88 6.27 17.28
N LYS A 51 18.24 6.16 16.00
CA LYS A 51 17.47 6.78 14.91
C LYS A 51 16.07 6.20 14.75
N ILE A 52 15.90 4.90 15.01
CA ILE A 52 14.60 4.23 14.97
C ILE A 52 13.73 4.71 16.15
N GLU A 53 14.31 4.81 17.34
CA GLU A 53 13.64 5.32 18.54
C GLU A 53 13.24 6.79 18.38
N ASP A 54 14.15 7.65 17.92
CA ASP A 54 13.87 9.07 17.65
C ASP A 54 12.72 9.25 16.66
N PHE A 55 12.73 8.48 15.57
CA PHE A 55 11.64 8.50 14.60
C PHE A 55 10.32 8.05 15.24
N ALA A 56 10.35 6.97 16.02
CA ALA A 56 9.16 6.43 16.65
C ALA A 56 8.55 7.38 17.68
N GLU A 57 9.38 8.02 18.50
CA GLU A 57 8.96 9.01 19.49
C GLU A 57 8.35 10.26 18.83
N SER A 58 9.03 10.81 17.83
CA SER A 58 8.53 11.95 17.06
C SER A 58 7.19 11.59 16.41
N TYR A 59 7.14 10.47 15.68
CA TYR A 59 5.96 10.07 14.92
C TYR A 59 4.75 9.78 15.82
N SER A 60 4.98 9.14 16.97
CA SER A 60 3.93 8.86 17.94
C SER A 60 3.30 10.12 18.56
N ALA A 61 3.95 11.29 18.50
CA ALA A 61 3.44 12.51 19.10
C ALA A 61 2.12 13.01 18.46
N LYS A 62 1.85 12.66 17.20
CA LYS A 62 0.60 13.03 16.50
C LYS A 62 -0.47 11.94 16.47
N LEU A 63 -0.13 10.73 16.93
CA LEU A 63 -1.04 9.59 16.87
C LEU A 63 -2.11 9.69 17.95
N GLU A 64 -3.30 9.21 17.63
CA GLU A 64 -4.34 8.97 18.62
C GLU A 64 -3.94 7.77 19.48
N LYS A 65 -3.79 8.00 20.78
CA LYS A 65 -3.51 6.96 21.76
C LYS A 65 -4.77 6.18 22.08
N GLU A 66 -4.60 4.91 22.38
CA GLU A 66 -5.64 4.12 23.03
C GLU A 66 -5.88 4.62 24.46
N GLU A 67 -7.08 4.33 24.98
CA GLU A 67 -7.45 4.73 26.33
C GLU A 67 -6.52 4.08 27.38
N PRO A 68 -6.22 4.73 28.52
CA PRO A 68 -5.27 4.21 29.50
C PRO A 68 -5.61 2.83 30.08
N ASN A 69 -6.88 2.41 30.00
CA ASN A 69 -7.38 1.12 30.45
C ASN A 69 -7.65 0.14 29.30
N HIS A 70 -7.21 0.46 28.08
CA HIS A 70 -7.33 -0.43 26.93
C HIS A 70 -6.66 -1.77 27.23
N GLN A 71 -7.41 -2.85 26.99
CA GLN A 71 -6.93 -4.20 27.25
C GLN A 71 -6.25 -4.74 26.01
N ASP A 72 -5.16 -5.48 26.20
CA ASP A 72 -4.53 -6.17 25.08
C ASP A 72 -5.40 -7.34 24.62
N VAL A 73 -6.24 -7.09 23.62
CA VAL A 73 -7.21 -8.05 23.06
C VAL A 73 -6.55 -9.22 22.33
N THR A 74 -5.22 -9.20 22.18
CA THR A 74 -4.45 -10.33 21.63
C THR A 74 -4.06 -11.35 22.70
N LYS A 75 -4.11 -10.99 24.00
CA LYS A 75 -3.77 -11.91 25.09
C LYS A 75 -4.82 -13.02 25.21
N PRO A 76 -4.43 -14.30 25.37
CA PRO A 76 -5.35 -15.44 25.30
C PRO A 76 -6.62 -15.31 26.16
N ASP A 77 -6.49 -14.95 27.43
CA ASP A 77 -7.63 -14.87 28.36
C ASP A 77 -8.58 -13.72 28.03
N ILE A 78 -8.03 -12.54 27.68
CA ILE A 78 -8.82 -11.36 27.29
C ILE A 78 -9.55 -11.62 25.98
N ARG A 79 -8.83 -12.16 25.00
CA ARG A 79 -9.34 -12.52 23.68
C ARG A 79 -10.48 -13.52 23.77
N ALA A 80 -10.29 -14.62 24.51
CA ALA A 80 -11.32 -15.65 24.68
C ALA A 80 -12.59 -15.09 25.32
N LYS A 81 -12.44 -14.25 26.35
CA LYS A 81 -13.56 -13.56 26.99
C LYS A 81 -14.29 -12.63 26.02
N LEU A 82 -13.57 -11.78 25.28
CA LEU A 82 -14.16 -10.83 24.33
C LEU A 82 -14.93 -11.54 23.22
N LEU A 83 -14.36 -12.59 22.63
CA LEU A 83 -15.01 -13.37 21.58
C LEU A 83 -16.26 -14.09 22.09
N GLN A 84 -16.24 -14.60 23.33
CA GLN A 84 -17.41 -15.22 23.96
C GLN A 84 -18.53 -14.19 24.21
N GLU A 85 -18.20 -13.00 24.71
CA GLU A 85 -19.17 -11.94 25.02
C GLU A 85 -19.77 -11.32 23.74
N SER A 86 -18.94 -11.04 22.74
CA SER A 86 -19.36 -10.46 21.46
C SER A 86 -20.06 -11.48 20.54
N LYS A 87 -19.80 -12.78 20.74
CA LYS A 87 -20.21 -13.87 19.83
C LYS A 87 -19.72 -13.67 18.39
N LEU A 88 -18.64 -12.93 18.20
CA LEU A 88 -18.06 -12.66 16.89
C LEU A 88 -17.37 -13.94 16.37
N THR A 89 -17.65 -14.27 15.12
CA THR A 89 -17.02 -15.37 14.36
C THR A 89 -16.55 -14.84 13.02
N ILE A 90 -15.76 -15.61 12.27
CA ILE A 90 -15.33 -15.21 10.92
C ILE A 90 -16.55 -14.94 10.02
N GLU A 91 -17.58 -15.80 10.08
CA GLU A 91 -18.78 -15.65 9.26
C GLU A 91 -19.58 -14.40 9.64
N SER A 92 -19.75 -14.12 10.95
CA SER A 92 -20.49 -12.93 11.38
C SER A 92 -19.67 -11.64 11.19
N ALA A 93 -18.34 -11.72 11.23
CA ALA A 93 -17.45 -10.61 10.95
C ALA A 93 -17.58 -10.10 9.52
N HIS A 94 -17.98 -10.91 8.53
CA HIS A 94 -18.23 -10.43 7.16
C HIS A 94 -19.21 -9.26 7.08
N HIS A 95 -20.14 -9.12 8.03
CA HIS A 95 -21.06 -7.98 8.08
C HIS A 95 -20.39 -6.65 8.47
N LEU A 96 -19.17 -6.71 9.02
CA LEU A 96 -18.36 -5.55 9.42
C LEU A 96 -17.36 -5.13 8.33
N LEU A 97 -17.26 -5.88 7.23
CA LEU A 97 -16.28 -5.65 6.18
C LEU A 97 -16.38 -4.22 5.63
N GLY A 98 -15.30 -3.45 5.78
CA GLY A 98 -15.20 -2.06 5.31
C GLY A 98 -16.04 -1.04 6.09
N LYS A 99 -16.73 -1.47 7.16
CA LYS A 99 -17.61 -0.61 7.96
C LYS A 99 -16.84 0.25 8.97
N ARG A 100 -15.55 0.02 9.16
CA ARG A 100 -14.71 0.70 10.16
C ARG A 100 -15.33 0.65 11.57
N GLN A 101 -15.72 -0.55 11.99
CA GLN A 101 -16.35 -0.79 13.30
C GLN A 101 -15.70 -1.99 13.98
N ASN A 102 -15.75 -1.99 15.31
CA ASN A 102 -15.34 -3.11 16.16
C ASN A 102 -13.91 -3.62 15.88
N PHE A 103 -12.93 -2.71 15.83
CA PHE A 103 -11.53 -3.05 15.55
C PHE A 103 -10.99 -4.10 16.55
N ASP A 104 -11.21 -3.91 17.86
CA ASP A 104 -10.73 -4.85 18.88
C ASP A 104 -11.32 -6.25 18.75
N GLY A 105 -12.61 -6.35 18.42
CA GLY A 105 -13.25 -7.64 18.16
C GLY A 105 -12.65 -8.35 16.95
N LEU A 106 -12.40 -7.60 15.86
CA LEU A 106 -11.74 -8.13 14.67
C LEU A 106 -10.28 -8.53 14.96
N LEU A 107 -9.54 -7.72 15.73
CA LEU A 107 -8.17 -8.03 16.15
C LEU A 107 -8.11 -9.27 17.03
N ALA A 108 -9.01 -9.40 17.99
CA ALA A 108 -9.16 -10.61 18.78
C ALA A 108 -9.43 -11.83 17.90
N LEU A 109 -10.30 -11.71 16.91
CA LEU A 109 -10.63 -12.81 15.99
C LEU A 109 -9.43 -13.23 15.15
N TYR A 110 -8.75 -12.29 14.48
CA TYR A 110 -7.57 -12.60 13.67
C TYR A 110 -6.37 -13.06 14.51
N ALA A 111 -6.20 -12.54 15.73
CA ALA A 111 -5.15 -13.01 16.63
C ALA A 111 -5.37 -14.45 17.09
N ALA A 112 -6.63 -14.88 17.26
CA ALA A 112 -6.94 -16.28 17.55
C ALA A 112 -6.60 -17.19 16.37
N GLU A 113 -6.99 -16.79 15.16
CA GLU A 113 -6.69 -17.49 13.91
C GLU A 113 -5.18 -17.63 13.66
N VAL A 114 -4.42 -16.54 13.85
CA VAL A 114 -2.96 -16.56 13.71
C VAL A 114 -2.31 -17.47 14.74
N GLN A 115 -2.78 -17.47 15.99
CA GLN A 115 -2.24 -18.35 17.02
C GLN A 115 -2.53 -19.83 16.72
N GLU A 116 -3.75 -20.15 16.26
CA GLU A 116 -4.17 -21.54 16.01
C GLU A 116 -3.51 -22.13 14.76
N LEU A 117 -3.45 -21.35 13.68
CA LEU A 117 -3.04 -21.83 12.36
C LEU A 117 -1.56 -21.54 12.05
N GLY A 118 -0.95 -20.62 12.79
CA GLY A 118 0.31 -19.98 12.42
C GLY A 118 0.11 -18.89 11.35
N VAL A 119 1.10 -18.00 11.25
CA VAL A 119 1.09 -16.81 10.37
C VAL A 119 0.76 -17.15 8.91
N ASP A 120 1.52 -18.03 8.27
CA ASP A 120 1.35 -18.34 6.83
C ASP A 120 -0.03 -18.91 6.53
N THR A 121 -0.47 -19.88 7.33
CA THR A 121 -1.77 -20.54 7.15
C THR A 121 -2.92 -19.57 7.39
N ALA A 122 -2.82 -18.69 8.40
CA ALA A 122 -3.83 -17.68 8.67
C ALA A 122 -3.91 -16.64 7.54
N VAL A 123 -2.77 -16.13 7.07
CA VAL A 123 -2.75 -15.18 5.94
C VAL A 123 -3.30 -15.86 4.69
N LYS A 124 -2.87 -17.09 4.36
CA LYS A 124 -3.43 -17.86 3.25
C LYS A 124 -4.95 -18.03 3.36
N LYS A 125 -5.45 -18.37 4.55
CA LYS A 125 -6.89 -18.58 4.81
C LYS A 125 -7.69 -17.30 4.60
N HIS A 126 -7.19 -16.13 4.99
CA HIS A 126 -8.01 -14.90 5.01
C HIS A 126 -7.73 -13.94 3.87
N LEU A 127 -6.51 -13.94 3.32
CA LEU A 127 -6.11 -12.94 2.31
C LEU A 127 -6.95 -13.05 1.05
N HIS A 128 -7.34 -14.25 0.62
CA HIS A 128 -8.17 -14.44 -0.57
C HIS A 128 -9.53 -13.72 -0.49
N ASP A 129 -10.15 -13.61 0.68
CA ASP A 129 -11.39 -12.85 0.85
C ASP A 129 -11.13 -11.33 0.92
N LEU A 130 -9.91 -10.93 1.30
CA LEU A 130 -9.53 -9.54 1.54
C LEU A 130 -8.86 -8.86 0.32
N VAL A 131 -8.36 -9.60 -0.67
CA VAL A 131 -7.67 -9.00 -1.85
C VAL A 131 -8.60 -8.18 -2.74
N GLY A 132 -9.92 -8.34 -2.65
CA GLY A 132 -10.87 -7.41 -3.29
C GLY A 132 -10.84 -6.01 -2.67
N GLY A 133 -10.32 -5.88 -1.44
CA GLY A 133 -10.35 -4.68 -0.61
C GLY A 133 -9.08 -3.85 -0.62
N LEU A 134 -8.12 -4.11 -1.53
CA LEU A 134 -6.78 -3.51 -1.48
C LEU A 134 -6.79 -1.98 -1.44
N ALA A 135 -7.82 -1.32 -1.98
CA ALA A 135 -7.94 0.15 -1.93
C ALA A 135 -8.22 0.73 -0.53
N GLY A 136 -8.51 -0.14 0.45
CA GLY A 136 -8.79 0.25 1.82
C GLY A 136 -7.75 1.21 2.39
N ALA A 137 -8.23 2.30 2.96
CA ALA A 137 -7.40 3.38 3.52
C ALA A 137 -6.32 3.89 2.54
N LEU A 138 -6.61 4.00 1.24
CA LEU A 138 -5.63 4.38 0.20
C LEU A 138 -4.42 3.42 0.19
N LEU A 139 -4.69 2.12 0.08
CA LEU A 139 -3.72 1.01 0.06
C LEU A 139 -2.99 0.75 1.39
N HIS A 140 -3.20 1.55 2.43
CA HIS A 140 -2.47 1.38 3.70
C HIS A 140 -2.70 0.03 4.36
N SER A 141 -3.86 -0.59 4.19
CA SER A 141 -4.14 -1.87 4.84
C SER A 141 -3.28 -3.02 4.31
N ILE A 142 -3.03 -3.10 3.01
CA ILE A 142 -2.09 -4.09 2.47
C ILE A 142 -0.65 -3.72 2.80
N ILE A 143 -0.31 -2.42 2.83
CA ILE A 143 1.01 -1.94 3.26
C ILE A 143 1.28 -2.40 4.71
N GLN A 144 0.31 -2.26 5.61
CA GLN A 144 0.38 -2.72 6.99
C GLN A 144 0.66 -4.23 7.06
N LEU A 145 -0.12 -5.04 6.33
CA LEU A 145 0.06 -6.49 6.33
C LEU A 145 1.43 -6.89 5.76
N GLY A 146 1.87 -6.30 4.64
CA GLY A 146 3.14 -6.65 4.02
C GLY A 146 4.35 -6.32 4.89
N TYR A 147 4.37 -5.13 5.51
CA TYR A 147 5.44 -4.80 6.47
C TYR A 147 5.38 -5.67 7.72
N ALA A 148 4.19 -5.98 8.24
CA ALA A 148 4.00 -6.88 9.37
C ALA A 148 4.49 -8.31 9.09
N TYR A 149 4.19 -8.83 7.90
CA TYR A 149 4.64 -10.15 7.45
C TYR A 149 6.16 -10.17 7.24
N HIS A 150 6.70 -9.12 6.61
CA HIS A 150 8.14 -8.98 6.36
C HIS A 150 8.97 -8.98 7.64
N ILE A 151 8.61 -8.12 8.61
CA ILE A 151 9.31 -8.06 9.88
C ILE A 151 9.00 -9.27 10.74
N GLY A 152 7.82 -9.87 10.60
CA GLY A 152 7.34 -11.01 11.36
C GLY A 152 6.76 -10.64 12.73
N GLY A 153 5.87 -11.50 13.24
CA GLY A 153 5.24 -11.37 14.55
C GLY A 153 3.73 -11.57 14.49
N GLU A 154 3.21 -12.50 15.30
CA GLU A 154 1.80 -12.90 15.28
C GLU A 154 0.84 -11.71 15.47
N ARG A 155 1.14 -10.83 16.43
CA ARG A 155 0.36 -9.61 16.69
C ARG A 155 0.29 -8.72 15.46
N LEU A 156 1.44 -8.40 14.86
CA LEU A 156 1.51 -7.45 13.75
C LEU A 156 0.75 -7.98 12.53
N VAL A 157 0.86 -9.29 12.26
CA VAL A 157 0.11 -9.93 11.18
C VAL A 157 -1.40 -9.88 11.45
N ALA A 158 -1.83 -10.14 12.70
CA ALA A 158 -3.23 -10.01 13.07
C ALA A 158 -3.74 -8.56 12.92
N GLU A 159 -2.93 -7.55 13.27
CA GLU A 159 -3.23 -6.13 13.05
C GLU A 159 -3.35 -5.81 11.55
N GLY A 160 -2.48 -6.37 10.70
CA GLY A 160 -2.53 -6.23 9.25
C GLY A 160 -3.81 -6.81 8.64
N LEU A 161 -4.18 -8.05 8.99
CA LEU A 161 -5.42 -8.69 8.54
C LEU A 161 -6.65 -7.90 9.03
N THR A 162 -6.63 -7.47 10.29
CA THR A 162 -7.68 -6.62 10.86
C THR A 162 -7.82 -5.31 10.09
N SER A 163 -6.71 -4.64 9.76
CA SER A 163 -6.72 -3.40 8.98
C SER A 163 -7.36 -3.59 7.61
N MET A 164 -7.01 -4.68 6.90
CA MET A 164 -7.62 -5.01 5.60
C MET A 164 -9.13 -5.23 5.70
N HIS A 165 -9.58 -5.95 6.74
CA HIS A 165 -11.01 -6.16 7.00
C HIS A 165 -11.72 -4.83 7.32
N TYR A 166 -11.16 -4.08 8.28
CA TYR A 166 -11.73 -2.88 8.85
C TYR A 166 -11.93 -1.77 7.81
N ALA A 167 -10.92 -1.57 6.95
CA ALA A 167 -10.89 -0.50 5.96
C ALA A 167 -11.31 -0.92 4.54
N TYR A 168 -11.69 -2.19 4.34
CA TYR A 168 -12.03 -2.81 3.06
C TYR A 168 -12.83 -1.88 2.14
N LEU A 169 -12.36 -1.74 0.90
CA LEU A 169 -13.05 -1.02 -0.16
C LEU A 169 -13.02 -1.87 -1.43
N SER A 170 -14.19 -2.35 -1.87
CA SER A 170 -14.29 -3.32 -2.95
C SER A 170 -13.80 -2.75 -4.28
N PHE A 171 -12.89 -3.48 -4.91
CA PHE A 171 -12.40 -3.28 -6.27
C PHE A 171 -12.49 -4.57 -7.08
N ASP A 172 -13.28 -5.55 -6.64
CA ASP A 172 -13.40 -6.82 -7.33
C ASP A 172 -13.92 -6.70 -8.77
N GLU A 173 -13.34 -7.50 -9.66
CA GLU A 173 -13.75 -7.57 -11.05
C GLU A 173 -15.24 -7.96 -11.16
N PRO A 174 -16.07 -7.17 -11.86
CA PRO A 174 -17.43 -7.56 -12.19
C PRO A 174 -17.46 -8.87 -12.97
N GLN A 175 -18.49 -9.70 -12.79
CA GLN A 175 -18.63 -10.94 -13.56
C GLN A 175 -18.65 -10.63 -15.07
N GLN A 176 -17.59 -11.00 -15.79
CA GLN A 176 -17.52 -10.81 -17.23
C GLN A 176 -18.23 -11.93 -17.99
N THR A 177 -18.94 -11.53 -19.04
CA THR A 177 -19.44 -12.42 -20.10
C THR A 177 -18.57 -12.22 -21.34
N ASN A 178 -17.77 -13.25 -21.67
CA ASN A 178 -16.98 -13.45 -22.90
C ASN A 178 -15.51 -13.02 -22.85
N GLY A 179 -14.64 -13.97 -23.19
CA GLY A 179 -13.21 -13.76 -23.41
C GLY A 179 -12.95 -13.15 -24.79
N LYS A 180 -12.26 -12.01 -24.80
CA LYS A 180 -11.59 -11.51 -26.01
C LYS A 180 -10.16 -12.06 -26.05
N GLU A 181 -9.53 -11.98 -27.21
CA GLU A 181 -8.08 -12.11 -27.27
C GLU A 181 -7.46 -10.91 -26.56
N ASN A 182 -6.59 -11.20 -25.60
CA ASN A 182 -5.95 -10.19 -24.77
C ASN A 182 -4.57 -9.86 -25.34
N ILE A 183 -4.21 -8.58 -25.36
CA ILE A 183 -2.91 -8.11 -25.87
C ILE A 183 -1.84 -8.10 -24.75
N PRO A 184 -0.56 -8.35 -25.05
CA PRO A 184 0.50 -8.30 -24.03
C PRO A 184 0.62 -6.91 -23.38
N PHE A 185 0.70 -6.85 -22.05
CA PHE A 185 0.89 -5.58 -21.33
C PHE A 185 2.36 -5.11 -21.37
N SER A 186 2.72 -4.41 -22.45
CA SER A 186 4.07 -3.84 -22.64
C SER A 186 4.17 -2.40 -22.11
N ARG A 187 5.38 -1.81 -22.06
CA ARG A 187 5.57 -0.37 -21.73
C ARG A 187 4.81 0.55 -22.66
N GLY A 188 4.79 0.24 -23.96
CA GLY A 188 4.04 1.02 -24.95
C GLY A 188 2.54 1.02 -24.67
N GLU A 189 2.00 -0.15 -24.33
CA GLU A 189 0.60 -0.31 -23.94
C GLU A 189 0.28 0.36 -22.61
N ALA A 190 1.15 0.24 -21.61
CA ALA A 190 1.02 0.93 -20.33
C ALA A 190 0.98 2.46 -20.53
N MET A 191 1.83 3.01 -21.40
CA MET A 191 1.83 4.44 -21.72
C MET A 191 0.55 4.87 -22.45
N GLN A 192 0.04 4.07 -23.37
CA GLN A 192 -1.26 4.34 -24.01
C GLN A 192 -2.41 4.30 -23.01
N LEU A 193 -2.43 3.30 -22.12
CA LEU A 193 -3.43 3.17 -21.06
C LEU A 193 -3.42 4.38 -20.13
N VAL A 194 -2.24 4.77 -19.64
CA VAL A 194 -2.06 5.96 -18.79
C VAL A 194 -2.57 7.22 -19.49
N ARG A 195 -2.27 7.41 -20.78
CA ARG A 195 -2.76 8.55 -21.57
C ARG A 195 -4.26 8.53 -21.79
N MET A 196 -4.83 7.35 -22.05
CA MET A 196 -6.26 7.19 -22.26
C MET A 196 -7.05 7.52 -20.99
N LEU A 197 -6.53 7.10 -19.84
CA LEU A 197 -7.14 7.37 -18.54
C LEU A 197 -6.88 8.80 -18.07
N ASN A 198 -5.69 9.35 -18.34
CA ASN A 198 -5.36 10.72 -17.96
C ASN A 198 -6.20 11.72 -18.74
N GLY A 199 -7.00 12.52 -18.03
CA GLY A 199 -7.88 13.49 -18.69
C GLY A 199 -9.11 12.88 -19.36
N ASN A 200 -9.43 11.61 -19.11
CA ASN A 200 -10.64 10.98 -19.63
C ASN A 200 -11.90 11.71 -19.10
N GLU A 201 -12.62 12.40 -19.98
CA GLU A 201 -13.76 13.25 -19.60
C GLU A 201 -14.87 12.47 -18.90
N LEU A 202 -15.13 11.23 -19.30
CA LEU A 202 -16.17 10.40 -18.70
C LEU A 202 -15.81 10.00 -17.27
N LEU A 203 -14.58 9.51 -17.05
CA LEU A 203 -14.09 9.18 -15.71
C LEU A 203 -14.12 10.38 -14.77
N LEU A 204 -13.62 11.53 -15.24
CA LEU A 204 -13.59 12.75 -14.45
C LEU A 204 -15.02 13.23 -14.12
N SER A 205 -15.93 13.24 -15.11
CA SER A 205 -17.32 13.65 -14.91
C SER A 205 -18.04 12.76 -13.90
N GLU A 206 -17.86 11.44 -13.98
CA GLU A 206 -18.45 10.49 -13.04
C GLU A 206 -17.90 10.66 -11.62
N MET A 207 -16.59 10.85 -11.49
CA MET A 207 -15.95 11.17 -10.21
C MET A 207 -16.53 12.48 -9.63
N HIS A 208 -16.56 13.56 -10.41
CA HIS A 208 -17.11 14.85 -9.96
C HIS A 208 -18.57 14.73 -9.54
N ARG A 209 -19.38 14.01 -10.32
CA ARG A 209 -20.80 13.75 -10.01
C ARG A 209 -20.95 13.03 -8.67
N LYS A 210 -20.20 11.94 -8.45
CA LYS A 210 -20.28 11.14 -7.23
C LYS A 210 -19.81 11.89 -5.98
N LEU A 211 -18.78 12.73 -6.09
CA LEU A 211 -18.31 13.56 -4.97
C LEU A 211 -19.38 14.51 -4.41
N GLN A 212 -20.37 14.89 -5.21
CA GLN A 212 -21.47 15.76 -4.78
C GLN A 212 -22.68 14.99 -4.21
N MET A 213 -22.62 13.65 -4.19
CA MET A 213 -23.73 12.79 -3.77
C MET A 213 -23.50 12.21 -2.37
N LYS A 214 -24.60 12.01 -1.63
CA LYS A 214 -24.58 11.25 -0.37
C LYS A 214 -24.42 9.74 -0.64
N PRO A 215 -23.73 8.99 0.25
CA PRO A 215 -23.13 9.45 1.50
C PRO A 215 -21.77 10.16 1.33
N LEU A 216 -21.11 10.03 0.17
CA LEU A 216 -19.72 10.45 -0.05
C LEU A 216 -19.44 11.93 0.24
N ALA A 217 -20.37 12.82 -0.13
CA ALA A 217 -20.26 14.26 0.14
C ALA A 217 -20.09 14.55 1.64
N ASP A 218 -20.83 13.82 2.48
CA ASP A 218 -20.92 14.02 3.94
C ASP A 218 -19.81 13.26 4.71
N LEU A 219 -19.05 12.38 4.06
CA LEU A 219 -17.98 11.63 4.74
C LEU A 219 -16.84 12.57 5.16
N GLU A 220 -16.40 12.48 6.41
CA GLU A 220 -15.25 13.23 6.92
C GLU A 220 -13.94 12.48 6.68
N ILE A 221 -13.62 12.24 5.41
CA ILE A 221 -12.37 11.59 4.96
C ILE A 221 -11.60 12.49 3.99
N GLY A 222 -10.31 12.22 3.80
CA GLY A 222 -9.45 12.99 2.91
C GLY A 222 -9.95 13.02 1.45
N GLY A 223 -9.75 14.15 0.76
CA GLY A 223 -10.25 14.37 -0.60
C GLY A 223 -9.82 13.28 -1.61
N ILE A 224 -8.58 12.78 -1.51
CA ILE A 224 -8.09 11.68 -2.34
C ILE A 224 -8.85 10.38 -2.06
N GLN A 225 -9.10 10.04 -0.79
CA GLN A 225 -9.88 8.84 -0.43
C GLN A 225 -11.32 8.95 -0.92
N LYS A 226 -11.93 10.14 -0.88
CA LYS A 226 -13.25 10.37 -1.50
C LYS A 226 -13.21 10.10 -3.00
N ARG A 227 -12.24 10.69 -3.70
CA ARG A 227 -12.06 10.50 -5.15
C ARG A 227 -11.86 9.04 -5.51
N LEU A 228 -10.98 8.32 -4.80
CA LEU A 228 -10.77 6.89 -5.01
C LEU A 228 -12.04 6.07 -4.76
N SER A 229 -12.84 6.43 -3.74
CA SER A 229 -14.12 5.76 -3.47
C SER A 229 -15.10 5.88 -4.65
N THR A 230 -15.05 6.96 -5.44
CA THR A 230 -15.90 7.10 -6.64
C THR A 230 -15.55 6.10 -7.74
N LEU A 231 -14.32 5.58 -7.75
CA LEU A 231 -13.82 4.62 -8.73
C LEU A 231 -13.83 3.19 -8.18
N SER A 232 -14.52 2.94 -7.06
CA SER A 232 -14.65 1.62 -6.45
C SER A 232 -15.92 0.90 -6.89
N GLY A 233 -16.00 -0.40 -6.59
CA GLY A 233 -17.21 -1.22 -6.74
C GLY A 233 -18.23 -1.04 -5.60
N ASP A 234 -18.04 -0.05 -4.72
CA ASP A 234 -18.97 0.22 -3.62
C ASP A 234 -20.33 0.72 -4.17
N PRO A 235 -21.46 0.10 -3.77
CA PRO A 235 -22.77 0.39 -4.35
C PRO A 235 -23.28 1.81 -4.03
N GLU A 236 -22.85 2.41 -2.92
CA GLU A 236 -23.31 3.72 -2.49
C GLU A 236 -22.36 4.83 -2.96
N ARG A 237 -21.05 4.59 -2.84
CA ARG A 237 -19.99 5.58 -3.08
C ARG A 237 -19.41 5.52 -4.49
N GLY A 238 -19.35 4.34 -5.10
CA GLY A 238 -18.74 4.09 -6.40
C GLY A 238 -19.62 4.48 -7.59
N SER A 239 -18.99 4.81 -8.72
CA SER A 239 -19.62 4.88 -10.05
C SER A 239 -19.36 3.58 -10.79
N SER A 240 -20.41 2.79 -11.04
CA SER A 240 -20.31 1.58 -11.85
C SER A 240 -19.81 1.86 -13.28
N VAL A 241 -20.13 3.03 -13.83
CA VAL A 241 -19.67 3.45 -15.16
C VAL A 241 -18.15 3.63 -15.17
N ALA A 242 -17.62 4.41 -14.21
CA ALA A 242 -16.18 4.65 -14.12
C ALA A 242 -15.41 3.38 -13.73
N PHE A 243 -15.95 2.61 -12.79
CA PHE A 243 -15.39 1.34 -12.33
C PHE A 243 -15.26 0.32 -13.47
N ASN A 244 -16.32 0.14 -14.25
CA ASN A 244 -16.34 -0.79 -15.38
C ASN A 244 -15.42 -0.33 -16.52
N LEU A 245 -15.31 0.98 -16.79
CA LEU A 245 -14.41 1.49 -17.83
C LEU A 245 -12.95 1.10 -17.55
N ILE A 246 -12.49 1.26 -16.31
CA ILE A 246 -11.13 0.87 -15.91
C ILE A 246 -10.98 -0.66 -16.00
N TRP A 247 -11.97 -1.43 -15.54
CA TRP A 247 -11.94 -2.90 -15.67
C TRP A 247 -11.91 -3.38 -17.12
N ASP A 248 -12.72 -2.81 -18.00
CA ASP A 248 -12.74 -3.13 -19.42
C ASP A 248 -11.38 -2.84 -20.08
N SER A 249 -10.72 -1.76 -19.62
CA SER A 249 -9.37 -1.41 -20.07
C SER A 249 -8.33 -2.41 -19.59
N ILE A 250 -8.38 -2.82 -18.32
CA ILE A 250 -7.48 -3.83 -17.73
C ILE A 250 -7.68 -5.19 -18.39
N ASN A 251 -8.92 -5.57 -18.63
CA ASN A 251 -9.28 -6.88 -19.18
C ASN A 251 -8.98 -7.02 -20.67
N ALA A 252 -8.60 -5.93 -21.35
CA ALA A 252 -8.04 -6.00 -22.70
C ALA A 252 -6.62 -6.59 -22.71
N PHE A 253 -5.94 -6.66 -21.56
CA PHE A 253 -4.54 -7.08 -21.47
C PHE A 253 -4.37 -8.51 -20.95
N ASP A 254 -3.32 -9.18 -21.42
CA ASP A 254 -2.83 -10.43 -20.86
C ASP A 254 -1.94 -10.11 -19.66
N LEU A 255 -2.50 -10.34 -18.48
CA LEU A 255 -1.84 -10.13 -17.19
C LEU A 255 -1.39 -11.44 -16.53
N SER A 256 -1.35 -12.54 -17.28
CA SER A 256 -0.94 -13.86 -16.75
C SER A 256 0.48 -13.89 -16.18
N LYS A 257 1.34 -12.94 -16.60
CA LYS A 257 2.71 -12.77 -16.10
C LYS A 257 2.83 -11.78 -14.94
N MET A 258 1.74 -11.16 -14.53
CA MET A 258 1.77 -10.14 -13.49
C MET A 258 2.03 -10.79 -12.13
N ASN A 259 3.08 -10.35 -11.47
CA ASN A 259 3.48 -10.72 -10.11
C ASN A 259 4.08 -9.49 -9.41
N GLY A 260 4.59 -9.66 -8.19
CA GLY A 260 5.18 -8.55 -7.43
C GLY A 260 6.31 -7.82 -8.15
N VAL A 261 7.19 -8.54 -8.85
CA VAL A 261 8.29 -7.92 -9.61
C VAL A 261 7.75 -7.06 -10.75
N PHE A 262 6.80 -7.60 -11.51
CA PHE A 262 6.18 -6.91 -12.63
C PHE A 262 5.39 -5.67 -12.15
N ALA A 263 4.61 -5.81 -11.08
CA ALA A 263 3.83 -4.71 -10.53
C ALA A 263 4.71 -3.58 -9.99
N LEU A 264 5.81 -3.91 -9.30
CA LEU A 264 6.80 -2.93 -8.84
C LEU A 264 7.48 -2.22 -10.01
N ASP A 265 7.86 -2.96 -11.05
CA ASP A 265 8.42 -2.37 -12.28
C ASP A 265 7.45 -1.34 -12.88
N VAL A 266 6.15 -1.68 -13.01
CA VAL A 266 5.11 -0.77 -13.51
C VAL A 266 4.94 0.44 -12.58
N ALA A 267 4.87 0.23 -11.26
CA ALA A 267 4.65 1.31 -10.30
C ALA A 267 5.82 2.30 -10.26
N PHE A 268 7.06 1.81 -10.25
CA PHE A 268 8.26 2.64 -10.29
C PHE A 268 8.39 3.38 -11.63
N TRP A 269 8.12 2.69 -12.74
CA TRP A 269 8.07 3.33 -14.04
C TRP A 269 7.03 4.45 -14.06
N LEU A 270 5.80 4.22 -13.59
CA LEU A 270 4.75 5.23 -13.52
C LEU A 270 5.15 6.41 -12.62
N TYR A 271 5.75 6.14 -11.46
CA TYR A 271 6.25 7.17 -10.56
C TYR A 271 7.31 8.07 -11.22
N MET A 272 8.17 7.51 -12.07
CA MET A 272 9.16 8.26 -12.84
C MET A 272 8.61 8.93 -14.09
N MET A 273 7.53 8.41 -14.67
CA MET A 273 6.81 9.05 -15.77
C MET A 273 6.11 10.35 -15.35
N ILE A 274 6.01 10.64 -14.06
CA ILE A 274 5.45 11.87 -13.50
C ILE A 274 6.62 12.77 -13.10
N GLU A 275 6.60 14.07 -13.41
CA GLU A 275 7.72 14.94 -13.06
C GLU A 275 7.80 15.21 -11.56
N HIS A 276 6.69 15.59 -10.91
CA HIS A 276 6.66 15.88 -9.48
C HIS A 276 6.70 14.61 -8.60
N ASN A 277 7.12 14.78 -7.34
CA ASN A 277 7.07 13.72 -6.33
C ASN A 277 5.61 13.46 -5.90
N ASP A 278 4.99 12.45 -6.52
CA ASP A 278 3.58 12.12 -6.33
C ASP A 278 3.40 11.18 -5.13
N PHE A 279 2.74 11.71 -4.09
CA PHE A 279 2.42 11.00 -2.86
C PHE A 279 1.60 9.73 -3.10
N VAL A 280 0.64 9.76 -4.02
CA VAL A 280 -0.32 8.67 -4.23
C VAL A 280 0.30 7.53 -5.02
N ILE A 281 1.09 7.84 -6.05
CA ILE A 281 1.78 6.80 -6.82
C ILE A 281 2.88 6.11 -5.98
N LEU A 282 3.48 6.80 -5.02
CA LEU A 282 4.32 6.15 -4.01
C LEU A 282 3.56 5.07 -3.21
N HIS A 283 2.26 5.26 -2.93
CA HIS A 283 1.44 4.21 -2.30
C HIS A 283 1.23 3.02 -3.22
N ALA A 284 1.14 3.22 -4.55
CA ALA A 284 1.13 2.12 -5.50
C ALA A 284 2.45 1.31 -5.43
N VAL A 285 3.61 1.98 -5.36
CA VAL A 285 4.91 1.31 -5.19
C VAL A 285 4.98 0.51 -3.90
N THR A 286 4.69 1.14 -2.77
CA THR A 286 4.82 0.50 -1.45
C THR A 286 3.78 -0.61 -1.23
N SER A 287 2.58 -0.48 -1.80
CA SER A 287 1.57 -1.55 -1.76
C SER A 287 1.89 -2.73 -2.67
N ALA A 288 2.53 -2.50 -3.84
CA ALA A 288 3.02 -3.60 -4.68
C ALA A 288 4.08 -4.41 -3.93
N TRP A 289 5.04 -3.74 -3.30
CA TRP A 289 6.03 -4.41 -2.46
C TRP A 289 5.39 -5.19 -1.32
N ALA A 290 4.41 -4.59 -0.66
CA ALA A 290 3.71 -5.21 0.46
C ALA A 290 2.92 -6.46 0.04
N LEU A 291 2.20 -6.40 -1.08
CA LEU A 291 1.49 -7.56 -1.64
C LEU A 291 2.47 -8.65 -2.10
N GLN A 292 3.62 -8.27 -2.66
CA GLN A 292 4.69 -9.21 -3.01
C GLN A 292 5.19 -10.02 -1.81
N GLN A 293 5.17 -9.46 -0.59
CA GLN A 293 5.60 -10.19 0.61
C GLN A 293 4.69 -11.38 0.94
N VAL A 294 3.44 -11.37 0.47
CA VAL A 294 2.42 -12.38 0.81
C VAL A 294 1.83 -13.08 -0.41
N GLU A 295 2.22 -12.70 -1.63
CA GLU A 295 1.63 -13.23 -2.87
C GLU A 295 1.85 -14.74 -3.03
N HIS A 296 2.95 -15.28 -2.49
CA HIS A 296 3.27 -16.71 -2.54
C HIS A 296 2.31 -17.58 -1.72
N LEU A 297 1.51 -16.97 -0.84
CA LEU A 297 0.48 -17.64 -0.04
C LEU A 297 -0.85 -17.78 -0.80
N LEU A 298 -1.03 -17.07 -1.91
CA LEU A 298 -2.25 -17.10 -2.71
C LEU A 298 -2.26 -18.29 -3.67
N GLU A 299 -3.42 -18.90 -3.82
CA GLU A 299 -3.66 -19.87 -4.90
C GLU A 299 -3.62 -19.16 -6.26
N PRO A 300 -3.30 -19.86 -7.37
CA PRO A 300 -3.06 -19.22 -8.67
C PRO A 300 -4.18 -18.27 -9.16
N LYS A 301 -5.44 -18.63 -8.88
CA LYS A 301 -6.60 -17.79 -9.23
C LYS A 301 -6.66 -16.50 -8.40
N ASP A 302 -6.43 -16.60 -7.09
CA ASP A 302 -6.46 -15.46 -6.18
C ASP A 302 -5.23 -14.58 -6.33
N HIS A 303 -4.09 -15.17 -6.69
CA HIS A 303 -2.88 -14.44 -7.08
C HIS A 303 -3.13 -13.54 -8.30
N ALA A 304 -3.68 -14.10 -9.38
CA ALA A 304 -4.04 -13.34 -10.57
C ALA A 304 -5.09 -12.25 -10.26
N ARG A 305 -6.11 -12.58 -9.44
CA ARG A 305 -7.12 -11.62 -8.98
C ARG A 305 -6.49 -10.47 -8.19
N ALA A 306 -5.59 -10.76 -7.24
CA ALA A 306 -4.96 -9.77 -6.39
C ALA A 306 -4.18 -8.72 -7.22
N TRP A 307 -3.42 -9.15 -8.21
CA TRP A 307 -2.66 -8.24 -9.06
C TRP A 307 -3.52 -7.44 -10.04
N LYS A 308 -4.59 -8.03 -10.56
CA LYS A 308 -5.60 -7.30 -11.34
C LYS A 308 -6.28 -6.22 -10.50
N VAL A 309 -6.68 -6.55 -9.26
CA VAL A 309 -7.26 -5.58 -8.32
C VAL A 309 -6.25 -4.48 -7.99
N TRP A 310 -5.00 -4.85 -7.65
CA TRP A 310 -3.95 -3.87 -7.39
C TRP A 310 -3.75 -2.90 -8.57
N LEU A 311 -3.71 -3.42 -9.81
CA LEU A 311 -3.56 -2.59 -11.01
C LEU A 311 -4.73 -1.61 -11.16
N HIS A 312 -5.96 -2.08 -10.92
CA HIS A 312 -7.14 -1.22 -10.96
C HIS A 312 -7.05 -0.10 -9.93
N VAL A 313 -6.68 -0.42 -8.69
CA VAL A 313 -6.51 0.58 -7.64
C VAL A 313 -5.41 1.58 -8.00
N ALA A 314 -4.26 1.13 -8.51
CA ALA A 314 -3.16 2.00 -8.91
C ALA A 314 -3.56 2.96 -10.04
N LEU A 315 -4.26 2.47 -11.07
CA LEU A 315 -4.77 3.29 -12.18
C LEU A 315 -5.88 4.25 -11.73
N SER A 316 -6.77 3.81 -10.84
CA SER A 316 -7.78 4.66 -10.23
C SER A 316 -7.14 5.78 -9.42
N ALA A 317 -6.13 5.46 -8.61
CA ALA A 317 -5.38 6.43 -7.84
C ALA A 317 -4.70 7.48 -8.75
N PHE A 318 -4.07 7.03 -9.84
CA PHE A 318 -3.51 7.89 -10.88
C PHE A 318 -4.55 8.86 -11.48
N VAL A 319 -5.73 8.37 -11.87
CA VAL A 319 -6.82 9.22 -12.39
C VAL A 319 -7.27 10.26 -11.35
N THR A 320 -7.37 9.85 -10.08
CA THR A 320 -7.87 10.73 -9.01
C THR A 320 -6.92 11.87 -8.64
N CYS A 321 -5.64 11.75 -8.97
CA CYS A 321 -4.63 12.79 -8.75
C CYS A 321 -4.67 13.92 -9.79
N LYS A 322 -5.34 13.70 -10.94
CA LYS A 322 -5.41 14.68 -12.04
C LYS A 322 -4.02 15.17 -12.46
N ILE A 323 -3.09 14.23 -12.63
CA ILE A 323 -1.68 14.50 -12.92
C ILE A 323 -1.55 15.15 -14.30
N LYS A 324 -0.94 16.33 -14.35
CA LYS A 324 -0.81 17.13 -15.59
C LYS A 324 0.57 17.04 -16.24
N ASP A 325 1.56 16.58 -15.48
CA ASP A 325 2.98 16.56 -15.78
C ASP A 325 3.47 15.13 -16.03
N VAL A 326 2.71 14.36 -16.80
CA VAL A 326 3.13 13.05 -17.29
C VAL A 326 4.03 13.24 -18.51
N LEU A 327 5.21 12.61 -18.48
CA LEU A 327 6.19 12.65 -19.56
C LEU A 327 5.60 12.09 -20.87
N THR A 328 5.96 12.72 -21.97
CA THR A 328 5.51 12.36 -23.33
C THR A 328 6.35 11.25 -23.95
N SER A 329 7.46 10.87 -23.33
CA SER A 329 8.36 9.81 -23.76
C SER A 329 8.66 8.87 -22.60
N ASP A 330 8.96 7.61 -22.93
CA ASP A 330 9.36 6.60 -21.97
C ASP A 330 10.68 6.98 -21.26
N VAL A 331 10.68 6.88 -19.92
CA VAL A 331 11.86 7.15 -19.08
C VAL A 331 12.99 6.14 -19.28
N CYS A 332 12.68 4.95 -19.81
CA CYS A 332 13.66 3.90 -20.08
C CYS A 332 14.23 3.95 -21.52
N GLY A 333 14.19 5.11 -22.17
CA GLY A 333 14.82 5.28 -23.47
C GLY A 333 16.33 5.04 -23.43
N GLN A 334 16.91 4.63 -24.57
CA GLN A 334 18.31 4.18 -24.65
C GLN A 334 19.32 5.28 -24.25
N GLN A 335 18.99 6.56 -24.49
CA GLN A 335 19.83 7.71 -24.08
C GLN A 335 19.82 7.94 -22.57
N GLN A 336 18.71 7.64 -21.89
CA GLN A 336 18.55 7.83 -20.46
C GLN A 336 19.31 6.77 -19.65
N LEU A 337 19.46 5.55 -20.18
CA LEU A 337 20.20 4.47 -19.53
C LEU A 337 21.70 4.74 -19.45
N GLU A 338 22.26 5.56 -20.35
CA GLU A 338 23.65 6.01 -20.28
C GLU A 338 23.93 6.84 -19.00
N GLU A 339 22.89 7.49 -18.44
CA GLU A 339 23.01 8.24 -17.18
C GLU A 339 23.19 7.32 -15.96
N LEU A 340 22.86 6.03 -16.04
CA LEU A 340 22.95 5.09 -14.91
C LEU A 340 24.36 5.07 -14.30
N VAL A 341 25.40 5.16 -15.14
CA VAL A 341 26.81 5.18 -14.71
C VAL A 341 27.13 6.40 -13.84
N GLY A 342 26.45 7.52 -14.08
CA GLY A 342 26.60 8.77 -13.33
C GLY A 342 25.72 8.89 -12.09
N LEU A 343 24.76 7.97 -11.89
CA LEU A 343 23.87 8.02 -10.73
C LEU A 343 24.61 7.68 -9.44
N GLU A 344 24.19 8.34 -8.36
CA GLU A 344 24.73 8.08 -7.03
C GLU A 344 24.63 6.59 -6.67
N PRO A 345 25.68 6.00 -6.08
CA PRO A 345 25.62 4.63 -5.59
C PRO A 345 24.64 4.51 -4.42
N TRP A 346 23.99 3.35 -4.29
CA TRP A 346 23.03 3.08 -3.23
C TRP A 346 23.50 3.46 -1.82
N ARG A 347 24.79 3.25 -1.50
CA ARG A 347 25.36 3.66 -0.20
C ARG A 347 25.18 5.15 0.10
N GLN A 348 25.27 6.03 -0.91
CA GLN A 348 25.12 7.48 -0.76
C GLN A 348 23.65 7.86 -0.67
N ILE A 349 22.81 7.25 -1.51
CA ILE A 349 21.35 7.46 -1.46
C ILE A 349 20.80 7.09 -0.08
N ILE A 350 21.21 5.94 0.46
CA ILE A 350 20.81 5.48 1.80
C ILE A 350 21.34 6.43 2.88
N ALA A 351 22.61 6.84 2.82
CA ALA A 351 23.18 7.77 3.80
C ALA A 351 22.44 9.12 3.82
N LYS A 352 22.10 9.67 2.64
CA LYS A 352 21.26 10.88 2.52
C LYS A 352 19.88 10.66 3.11
N THR A 353 19.26 9.53 2.77
CA THR A 353 17.93 9.16 3.29
C THR A 353 17.92 9.12 4.81
N LEU A 354 18.92 8.48 5.44
CA LEU A 354 19.04 8.41 6.89
C LEU A 354 19.36 9.77 7.54
N GLY A 355 19.80 10.77 6.78
CA GLY A 355 20.11 12.13 7.22
C GLY A 355 18.97 13.14 7.03
N LEU A 356 17.81 12.73 6.48
CA LEU A 356 16.73 13.66 6.14
C LEU A 356 16.07 14.31 7.36
N ALA A 357 16.05 13.63 8.51
CA ALA A 357 15.48 14.17 9.74
C ALA A 357 16.24 15.42 10.20
N GLU A 358 17.56 15.42 10.04
CA GLU A 358 18.43 16.55 10.37
C GLU A 358 18.27 17.74 9.40
N GLU A 359 17.71 17.51 8.21
CA GLU A 359 17.50 18.52 7.16
C GLU A 359 16.14 19.24 7.27
N GLY A 360 15.34 18.94 8.29
CA GLY A 360 14.08 19.65 8.58
C GLY A 360 12.89 19.23 7.70
N LEU A 361 12.98 18.07 7.04
CA LEU A 361 11.86 17.48 6.31
C LEU A 361 10.69 17.17 7.26
N LEU A 362 9.47 17.41 6.79
CA LEU A 362 8.27 17.09 7.58
C LEU A 362 8.23 15.60 7.88
N GLU A 363 7.90 15.24 9.10
CA GLU A 363 7.90 13.85 9.56
C GLU A 363 6.99 12.92 8.75
N ARG A 364 5.84 13.43 8.26
CA ARG A 364 5.00 12.68 7.31
C ARG A 364 5.83 12.29 6.09
N ASP A 365 6.57 13.23 5.54
CA ASP A 365 7.32 13.06 4.30
C ASP A 365 8.55 12.16 4.53
N LEU A 366 9.13 12.17 5.75
CA LEU A 366 10.18 11.22 6.17
C LEU A 366 9.72 9.77 6.05
N ALA A 367 8.56 9.41 6.62
CA ALA A 367 8.07 8.04 6.55
C ALA A 367 7.85 7.57 5.10
N HIS A 368 7.45 8.48 4.19
CA HIS A 368 7.30 8.17 2.77
C HIS A 368 8.64 8.00 2.06
N ALA A 369 9.61 8.87 2.34
CA ALA A 369 10.96 8.77 1.79
C ALA A 369 11.64 7.46 2.23
N TYR A 370 11.59 7.11 3.51
CA TYR A 370 12.16 5.87 4.04
C TYR A 370 11.58 4.65 3.34
N LYS A 371 10.25 4.55 3.26
CA LYS A 371 9.56 3.44 2.57
C LYS A 371 9.98 3.34 1.09
N LEU A 372 9.92 4.45 0.34
CA LEU A 372 10.23 4.39 -1.10
C LEU A 372 11.69 4.01 -1.34
N VAL A 373 12.63 4.56 -0.58
CA VAL A 373 14.06 4.22 -0.74
C VAL A 373 14.33 2.77 -0.34
N GLN A 374 13.70 2.27 0.73
CA GLN A 374 13.80 0.86 1.14
C GLN A 374 13.28 -0.08 0.05
N VAL A 375 12.08 0.17 -0.47
CA VAL A 375 11.50 -0.61 -1.56
C VAL A 375 12.35 -0.51 -2.83
N ALA A 376 12.83 0.67 -3.20
CA ALA A 376 13.64 0.86 -4.39
C ALA A 376 14.99 0.12 -4.29
N HIS A 377 15.64 0.20 -3.13
CA HIS A 377 16.91 -0.47 -2.88
C HIS A 377 16.79 -2.00 -2.89
N SER A 378 15.70 -2.55 -2.35
CA SER A 378 15.45 -4.00 -2.40
C SER A 378 15.10 -4.45 -3.82
N HIS A 379 14.21 -3.73 -4.51
CA HIS A 379 13.77 -4.06 -5.88
C HIS A 379 14.89 -3.99 -6.90
N ALA A 380 15.80 -3.01 -6.81
CA ALA A 380 16.95 -2.87 -7.72
C ALA A 380 17.91 -4.09 -7.73
N LYS A 381 17.86 -4.94 -6.70
CA LYS A 381 18.70 -6.15 -6.61
C LYS A 381 18.12 -7.32 -7.42
N ILE A 382 16.84 -7.26 -7.78
CA ILE A 382 16.14 -8.34 -8.49
C ILE A 382 16.65 -8.42 -9.94
N LYS A 383 17.01 -9.64 -10.36
CA LYS A 383 17.55 -9.93 -11.71
C LYS A 383 16.52 -10.51 -12.67
N ASP A 384 15.33 -10.84 -12.18
CA ASP A 384 14.25 -11.40 -13.00
C ASP A 384 13.82 -10.43 -14.09
N HIS A 385 13.50 -10.97 -15.26
CA HIS A 385 12.97 -10.18 -16.37
C HIS A 385 11.46 -10.04 -16.20
N GLY A 386 10.97 -8.80 -16.21
CA GLY A 386 9.56 -8.47 -16.04
C GLY A 386 9.13 -7.42 -17.06
N PHE A 387 8.51 -6.35 -16.55
CA PHE A 387 8.15 -5.17 -17.33
C PHE A 387 9.38 -4.31 -17.67
N LEU A 388 10.40 -4.35 -16.81
CA LEU A 388 11.72 -3.76 -17.03
C LEU A 388 12.81 -4.85 -17.11
N SER A 389 13.88 -4.53 -17.84
CA SER A 389 15.16 -5.24 -17.70
C SER A 389 15.81 -4.90 -16.36
N ALA A 390 16.82 -5.69 -15.95
CA ALA A 390 17.52 -5.44 -14.68
C ALA A 390 18.25 -4.08 -14.64
N GLU A 391 18.77 -3.61 -15.77
CA GLU A 391 19.43 -2.30 -15.89
C GLU A 391 18.43 -1.15 -15.79
N GLU A 392 17.31 -1.26 -16.52
CA GLU A 392 16.21 -0.29 -16.44
C GLU A 392 15.61 -0.24 -15.03
N ARG A 393 15.50 -1.38 -14.36
CA ARG A 393 15.01 -1.46 -12.98
C ARG A 393 15.93 -0.72 -12.00
N ASP A 394 17.23 -0.96 -12.04
CA ASP A 394 18.18 -0.24 -11.17
C ASP A 394 18.15 1.27 -11.47
N PHE A 395 18.07 1.64 -12.75
CA PHE A 395 17.94 3.04 -13.17
C PHE A 395 16.68 3.71 -12.61
N VAL A 396 15.50 3.15 -12.86
CA VAL A 396 14.22 3.72 -12.40
C VAL A 396 14.14 3.71 -10.87
N ALA A 397 14.59 2.65 -10.20
CA ALA A 397 14.60 2.57 -8.74
C ALA A 397 15.51 3.64 -8.12
N ARG A 398 16.74 3.82 -8.62
CA ARG A 398 17.66 4.87 -8.11
C ARG A 398 17.14 6.26 -8.39
N LYS A 399 16.62 6.53 -9.60
CA LYS A 399 16.01 7.82 -9.92
C LYS A 399 14.81 8.12 -9.02
N SER A 400 13.98 7.12 -8.74
CA SER A 400 12.83 7.25 -7.82
C SER A 400 13.29 7.58 -6.40
N ALA A 401 14.32 6.88 -5.91
CA ALA A 401 14.92 7.12 -4.60
C ALA A 401 15.56 8.52 -4.51
N LEU A 402 16.25 8.98 -5.55
CA LEU A 402 16.80 10.34 -5.60
C LEU A 402 15.69 11.41 -5.66
N LYS A 403 14.63 11.15 -6.43
CA LYS A 403 13.48 12.05 -6.58
C LYS A 403 12.75 12.26 -5.24
N VAL A 404 12.50 11.19 -4.48
CA VAL A 404 11.76 11.33 -3.21
C VAL A 404 12.53 12.09 -2.13
N ILE A 405 13.87 12.03 -2.16
CA ILE A 405 14.72 12.73 -1.18
C ILE A 405 15.07 14.16 -1.61
N SER A 406 15.02 14.46 -2.91
CA SER A 406 15.49 15.75 -3.46
C SER A 406 14.37 16.70 -3.87
N CYS A 407 13.14 16.19 -4.03
CA CYS A 407 12.01 16.97 -4.49
C CYS A 407 10.91 16.97 -3.42
N GLU A 408 10.38 18.15 -3.11
CA GLU A 408 9.17 18.26 -2.29
C GLU A 408 8.02 17.48 -2.93
N PHE A 409 7.19 16.86 -2.10
CA PHE A 409 5.94 16.26 -2.57
C PHE A 409 5.10 17.33 -3.27
N GLY A 410 4.57 16.99 -4.45
CA GLY A 410 3.70 17.90 -5.18
C GLY A 410 2.49 18.34 -4.35
N PRO A 411 1.80 19.43 -4.74
CA PRO A 411 0.71 19.98 -3.95
C PRO A 411 -0.35 18.89 -3.70
N LEU A 412 -0.47 18.50 -2.43
CA LEU A 412 -1.55 17.60 -2.02
C LEU A 412 -2.86 18.33 -2.33
N GLN A 413 -3.63 17.82 -3.29
CA GLN A 413 -5.00 18.27 -3.52
C GLN A 413 -5.85 17.74 -2.35
N LEU A 414 -5.69 18.39 -1.18
CA LEU A 414 -6.33 18.07 0.10
C LEU A 414 -7.84 18.41 0.09
N ASN A 415 -8.28 19.17 -0.92
CA ASN A 415 -9.68 19.56 -1.12
C ASN A 415 -10.37 18.68 -2.18
#